data_AF-A0A5C9B7V1-F1
#
_entry.id   AF-A0A5C9B7V1-F1
#
_cell.length_a   1.000
_cell.length_b   1.000
_cell.length_c   1.000
_cell.angle_alpha   90.00
_cell.angle_beta   90.00
_cell.angle_gamma   90.00
#
_symmetry.space_group_name_H-M   'P 1'
#
loop_
_entity.id
_entity.type
_entity.pdbx_description
1 polymer ?
#
loop_
_entity_poly.entity_id
_entity_poly.type
_entity_poly.pdbx_seq_one_letter_code
_entity_poly.pdbx_strand_id
1 'polypeptide(L)'
;MAREIELAHPDIAAVNVFASYSFADTPDTGVSFTAVTFGDPAECRSALQSLCDEATRRREQGNVVPPSLESVLPTVKAEVARGETPVAIVEPSDNIGGGAPGDMTHVFRALVSHGIGNSAVVIDDPVAVAELAARPIGWRGSLTFGGRSDPRFDSPVECEVELLSTSDGRFTLEDRHSHLASMCGTQIDMGPCAVIRHVGIRVLLTSRKTPPFDLGQLRSQGIIPESLSVIGVKAAVAHRRAYDPITKHSHTVNTLGPCTSDLRSLPFEQIRRPIFPLDRP
;
A
#
# COMPACT_ATOMS: atom_id res chain seq x y z
N MET A 1 -28.55 -2.95 2.29
CA MET A 1 -29.07 -1.57 2.12
C MET A 1 -29.20 -1.12 0.67
N ALA A 2 -28.14 -0.76 -0.08
CA ALA A 2 -28.33 -0.26 -1.46
C ALA A 2 -29.12 -1.24 -2.36
N ARG A 3 -28.76 -2.53 -2.34
CA ARG A 3 -29.51 -3.60 -3.03
C ARG A 3 -30.92 -3.82 -2.48
N GLU A 4 -31.15 -3.57 -1.19
CA GLU A 4 -32.49 -3.69 -0.61
C GLU A 4 -33.40 -2.55 -1.10
N ILE A 5 -32.85 -1.33 -1.25
CA ILE A 5 -33.57 -0.19 -1.83
C ILE A 5 -34.00 -0.50 -3.27
N GLU A 6 -33.09 -1.03 -4.10
CA GLU A 6 -33.41 -1.43 -5.47
C GLU A 6 -34.51 -2.49 -5.53
N LEU A 7 -34.53 -3.44 -4.59
CA LEU A 7 -35.56 -4.49 -4.54
C LEU A 7 -36.91 -3.98 -4.00
N ALA A 8 -36.90 -3.02 -3.08
CA ALA A 8 -38.11 -2.48 -2.44
C ALA A 8 -38.82 -1.42 -3.29
N HIS A 9 -38.10 -0.76 -4.21
CA HIS A 9 -38.61 0.33 -5.04
C HIS A 9 -38.42 0.00 -6.53
N PRO A 10 -39.41 -0.63 -7.21
CA PRO A 10 -39.27 -1.11 -8.59
C PRO A 10 -38.89 -0.03 -9.62
N ASP A 11 -39.24 1.24 -9.36
CA ASP A 11 -38.91 2.36 -10.25
C ASP A 11 -37.46 2.84 -10.11
N ILE A 12 -36.74 2.43 -9.04
CA ILE A 12 -35.32 2.70 -8.84
C ILE A 12 -34.51 1.64 -9.58
N ALA A 13 -33.97 2.02 -10.74
CA ALA A 13 -33.22 1.13 -11.60
C ALA A 13 -31.82 0.78 -11.05
N ALA A 14 -31.19 1.69 -10.31
CA ALA A 14 -29.87 1.48 -9.73
C ALA A 14 -29.61 2.42 -8.55
N VAL A 15 -28.87 1.91 -7.55
CA VAL A 15 -28.30 2.69 -6.46
C VAL A 15 -26.79 2.46 -6.42
N ASN A 16 -26.01 3.53 -6.60
CA ASN A 16 -24.55 3.47 -6.58
C ASN A 16 -24.02 4.01 -5.25
N VAL A 17 -23.03 3.29 -4.71
CA VAL A 17 -22.29 3.68 -3.51
C VAL A 17 -20.88 4.05 -3.94
N PHE A 18 -20.47 5.29 -3.70
CA PHE A 18 -19.13 5.76 -3.96
C PHE A 18 -18.41 6.01 -2.63
N ALA A 19 -17.39 5.20 -2.35
CA ALA A 19 -16.59 5.33 -1.12
C ALA A 19 -15.66 6.56 -1.11
N SER A 20 -15.61 7.32 -2.21
CA SER A 20 -14.62 8.39 -2.46
C SER A 20 -13.18 7.88 -2.58
N TYR A 21 -12.26 8.82 -2.74
CA TYR A 21 -10.82 8.63 -2.61
C TYR A 21 -10.31 9.55 -1.50
N SER A 22 -9.96 8.96 -0.36
CA SER A 22 -9.71 9.69 0.90
C SER A 22 -8.52 10.65 0.86
N PHE A 23 -7.65 10.57 -0.16
CA PHE A 23 -6.48 11.43 -0.30
C PHE A 23 -6.69 12.58 -1.28
N ALA A 24 -7.86 12.68 -1.93
CA ALA A 24 -8.19 13.83 -2.76
C ALA A 24 -8.57 15.02 -1.88
N ASP A 25 -7.88 16.15 -2.06
CA ASP A 25 -8.27 17.43 -1.47
C ASP A 25 -9.16 18.21 -2.45
N THR A 26 -10.46 17.90 -2.44
CA THR A 26 -11.44 18.50 -3.35
C THR A 26 -12.77 18.77 -2.65
N PRO A 27 -13.59 19.71 -3.15
CA PRO A 27 -14.92 19.98 -2.58
C PRO A 27 -15.87 18.76 -2.57
N ASP A 28 -15.64 17.79 -3.46
CA ASP A 28 -16.46 16.59 -3.63
C ASP A 28 -15.94 15.38 -2.84
N THR A 29 -14.84 15.53 -2.08
CA THR A 29 -14.27 14.44 -1.28
C THR A 29 -15.24 14.03 -0.17
N GLY A 30 -15.70 12.79 -0.23
CA GLY A 30 -16.54 12.18 0.81
C GLY A 30 -17.40 11.07 0.23
N VAL A 31 -17.91 10.21 1.10
CA VAL A 31 -18.83 9.14 0.67
C VAL A 31 -20.05 9.79 0.01
N SER A 32 -20.41 9.32 -1.18
CA SER A 32 -21.56 9.79 -1.93
C SER A 32 -22.43 8.64 -2.42
N PHE A 33 -23.72 8.93 -2.57
CA PHE A 33 -24.71 7.98 -3.04
C PHE A 33 -25.48 8.60 -4.18
N THR A 34 -25.74 7.81 -5.22
CA THR A 34 -26.57 8.23 -6.36
C THR A 34 -27.60 7.16 -6.66
N ALA A 35 -28.73 7.57 -7.22
CA ALA A 35 -29.75 6.65 -7.68
C ALA A 35 -30.20 7.05 -9.09
N VAL A 36 -30.55 6.04 -9.90
CA VAL A 36 -31.20 6.20 -11.20
C VAL A 36 -32.62 5.70 -11.05
N THR A 37 -33.60 6.51 -11.47
CA THR A 37 -35.02 6.18 -11.34
C THR A 37 -35.80 6.57 -12.58
N PHE A 38 -36.86 5.82 -12.86
CA PHE A 38 -37.90 6.16 -13.84
C PHE A 38 -39.17 6.74 -13.17
N GLY A 39 -39.22 6.74 -11.83
CA GLY A 39 -40.33 7.24 -11.02
C GLY A 39 -40.03 8.61 -10.39
N ASP A 40 -40.61 8.86 -9.21
CA ASP A 40 -40.47 10.16 -8.53
C ASP A 40 -39.06 10.35 -7.93
N PRO A 41 -38.31 11.40 -8.31
CA PRO A 41 -37.02 11.73 -7.70
C PRO A 41 -37.08 11.97 -6.19
N ALA A 42 -38.23 12.34 -5.62
CA ALA A 42 -38.39 12.55 -4.18
C ALA A 42 -38.26 11.24 -3.38
N GLU A 43 -38.82 10.14 -3.89
CA GLU A 43 -38.69 8.81 -3.28
C GLU A 43 -37.23 8.35 -3.28
N CYS A 44 -36.50 8.58 -4.37
CA CYS A 44 -35.06 8.31 -4.42
C CYS A 44 -34.27 9.13 -3.42
N ARG A 45 -34.55 10.42 -3.28
CA ARG A 45 -33.88 11.26 -2.29
C ARG A 45 -34.11 10.75 -0.87
N SER A 46 -35.32 10.31 -0.54
CA SER A 46 -35.61 9.70 0.77
C SER A 46 -34.85 8.40 0.97
N ALA A 47 -34.81 7.52 -0.04
CA ALA A 47 -34.06 6.28 0.04
C ALA A 47 -32.54 6.52 0.19
N LEU A 48 -31.98 7.45 -0.58
CA LEU A 48 -30.56 7.85 -0.47
C LEU A 48 -30.24 8.45 0.91
N GLN A 49 -31.16 9.21 1.51
CA GLN A 49 -30.95 9.76 2.86
C GLN A 49 -30.70 8.66 3.89
N SER A 50 -31.41 7.52 3.80
CA SER A 50 -31.17 6.38 4.70
C SER A 50 -29.75 5.80 4.60
N LEU A 51 -29.13 5.85 3.40
CA LEU A 51 -27.74 5.46 3.20
C LEU A 51 -26.77 6.49 3.78
N CYS A 52 -27.07 7.79 3.63
CA CYS A 52 -26.30 8.86 4.26
C CYS A 52 -26.30 8.71 5.78
N ASP A 53 -27.46 8.43 6.38
CA ASP A 53 -27.62 8.26 7.82
C ASP A 53 -26.83 7.03 8.30
N GLU A 54 -26.89 5.92 7.58
CA GLU A 54 -26.13 4.71 7.91
C GLU A 54 -24.62 4.94 7.82
N ALA A 55 -24.14 5.57 6.74
CA ALA A 55 -22.72 5.88 6.58
C ALA A 55 -22.23 6.81 7.70
N THR A 56 -23.05 7.80 8.05
CA THR A 56 -22.77 8.70 9.17
C THR A 56 -22.73 7.96 10.50
N ARG A 57 -23.67 7.03 10.73
CA ARG A 57 -23.71 6.18 11.95
C ARG A 57 -22.50 5.26 12.05
N ARG A 58 -21.99 4.76 10.93
CA ARG A 58 -20.85 3.84 10.86
C ARG A 58 -19.50 4.52 10.64
N ARG A 59 -19.44 5.84 10.53
CA ARG A 59 -18.23 6.57 10.11
C ARG A 59 -16.96 6.19 10.89
N GLU A 60 -17.07 5.90 12.18
CA GLU A 60 -15.94 5.48 13.02
C GLU A 60 -15.37 4.11 12.59
N GLN A 61 -16.21 3.20 12.10
CA GLN A 61 -15.80 1.91 11.56
C GLN A 61 -15.06 2.07 10.21
N GLY A 62 -15.32 3.18 9.50
CA GLY A 62 -14.69 3.49 8.21
C GLY A 62 -13.34 4.17 8.31
N ASN A 63 -12.95 4.68 9.49
CA ASN A 63 -11.68 5.38 9.71
C ASN A 63 -10.90 4.79 10.89
N VAL A 64 -10.42 3.56 10.69
CA VAL A 64 -9.58 2.85 11.66
C VAL A 64 -8.12 3.19 11.40
N VAL A 65 -7.46 3.84 12.37
CA VAL A 65 -6.02 4.09 12.33
C VAL A 65 -5.28 2.86 12.89
N PRO A 66 -4.41 2.20 12.10
CA PRO A 66 -3.63 1.07 12.58
C PRO A 66 -2.65 1.45 13.70
N PRO A 67 -2.13 0.48 14.48
CA PRO A 67 -1.06 0.74 15.43
C PRO A 67 0.20 1.27 14.74
N SER A 68 1.04 2.02 15.46
CA SER A 68 2.30 2.52 14.91
C SER A 68 3.26 1.37 14.60
N LEU A 69 4.11 1.54 13.58
CA LEU A 69 5.14 0.56 13.23
C LEU A 69 5.98 0.12 14.45
N GLU A 70 6.48 1.07 15.24
CA GLU A 70 7.28 0.77 16.44
C GLU A 70 6.53 -0.06 17.50
N SER A 71 5.22 0.13 17.64
CA SER A 71 4.43 -0.66 18.61
C SER A 71 4.22 -2.11 18.18
N VAL A 72 4.31 -2.40 16.88
CA VAL A 72 4.09 -3.71 16.28
C VAL A 72 5.37 -4.55 16.24
N LEU A 73 6.54 -3.92 16.10
CA LEU A 73 7.83 -4.61 15.94
C LEU A 73 8.18 -5.61 17.05
N PRO A 74 7.89 -5.37 18.35
CA PRO A 74 8.12 -6.38 19.38
C PRO A 74 7.34 -7.68 19.15
N THR A 75 6.08 -7.57 18.68
CA THR A 75 5.24 -8.71 18.34
C THR A 75 5.80 -9.46 17.13
N VAL A 76 6.15 -8.73 16.06
CA VAL A 76 6.78 -9.30 14.85
C VAL A 76 8.06 -10.06 15.21
N LYS A 77 8.92 -9.47 16.06
CA LYS A 77 10.16 -10.11 16.50
C LYS A 77 9.90 -11.40 17.27
N ALA A 78 8.87 -11.43 18.11
CA ALA A 78 8.47 -12.63 18.84
C ALA A 78 7.91 -13.72 17.91
N GLU A 79 7.11 -13.36 16.90
CA GLU A 79 6.60 -14.27 15.86
C GLU A 79 7.75 -14.90 15.05
N VAL A 80 8.71 -14.07 14.61
CA VAL A 80 9.93 -14.53 13.92
C VAL A 80 10.73 -15.49 14.80
N ALA A 81 10.90 -15.17 16.09
CA ALA A 81 11.62 -16.05 17.03
C ALA A 81 10.92 -17.40 17.26
N ARG A 82 9.60 -17.48 17.08
CA ARG A 82 8.83 -18.74 17.12
C ARG A 82 8.85 -19.50 15.78
N GLY A 83 9.47 -18.95 14.74
CA GLY A 83 9.46 -19.53 13.40
C GLY A 83 8.14 -19.34 12.64
N GLU A 84 7.26 -18.47 13.11
CA GLU A 84 5.97 -18.16 12.48
C GLU A 84 6.17 -17.17 11.32
N THR A 85 6.83 -17.64 10.26
CA THR A 85 7.32 -16.83 9.14
C THR A 85 6.78 -17.32 7.78
N PRO A 86 6.74 -16.46 6.74
CA PRO A 86 6.99 -15.01 6.77
C PRO A 86 5.89 -14.21 7.49
N VAL A 87 6.29 -13.10 8.10
CA VAL A 87 5.38 -12.06 8.62
C VAL A 87 5.32 -10.91 7.62
N ALA A 88 4.11 -10.44 7.26
CA ALA A 88 3.95 -9.21 6.48
C ALA A 88 3.83 -7.99 7.40
N ILE A 89 4.61 -6.95 7.12
CA ILE A 89 4.38 -5.59 7.61
C ILE A 89 3.78 -4.80 6.46
N VAL A 90 2.49 -4.50 6.56
CA VAL A 90 1.73 -3.80 5.53
C VAL A 90 1.75 -2.31 5.83
N GLU A 91 2.24 -1.51 4.88
CA GLU A 91 2.40 -0.06 4.96
C GLU A 91 1.46 0.64 3.96
N PRO A 92 0.25 1.03 4.37
CA PRO A 92 -0.67 1.73 3.49
C PRO A 92 -0.24 3.15 3.13
N SER A 93 0.57 3.81 3.98
CA SER A 93 0.96 5.22 3.79
C SER A 93 1.77 5.46 2.51
N ASP A 94 2.46 4.42 2.05
CA ASP A 94 3.26 4.40 0.83
C ASP A 94 2.69 3.42 -0.23
N ASN A 95 1.36 3.25 -0.24
CA ASN A 95 0.66 2.40 -1.20
C ASN A 95 0.68 2.98 -2.63
N ILE A 96 1.50 2.39 -3.51
CA ILE A 96 1.60 2.77 -4.93
C ILE A 96 0.23 2.70 -5.64
N GLY A 97 -0.57 1.67 -5.38
CA GLY A 97 -1.91 1.55 -5.96
C GLY A 97 -2.90 2.61 -5.44
N GLY A 98 -2.56 3.25 -4.31
CA GLY A 98 -3.26 4.39 -3.76
C GLY A 98 -2.69 5.73 -4.22
N GLY A 99 -1.68 5.77 -5.10
CA GLY A 99 -1.08 7.00 -5.61
C GLY A 99 0.21 7.46 -4.91
N ALA A 100 0.70 6.70 -3.92
CA ALA A 100 1.95 7.02 -3.22
C ALA A 100 3.20 6.79 -4.11
N PRO A 101 4.37 7.38 -3.75
CA PRO A 101 5.58 7.23 -4.54
C PRO A 101 6.18 5.81 -4.51
N GLY A 102 6.02 5.05 -3.42
CA GLY A 102 6.63 3.73 -3.26
C GLY A 102 8.11 3.75 -2.85
N ASP A 103 8.65 4.92 -2.51
CA ASP A 103 10.07 5.12 -2.21
C ASP A 103 10.37 5.21 -0.71
N MET A 104 9.37 5.14 0.18
CA MET A 104 9.59 5.34 1.62
C MET A 104 10.34 4.18 2.26
N THR A 105 11.11 4.48 3.29
CA THR A 105 12.10 3.61 3.93
C THR A 105 11.72 3.27 5.38
N HIS A 106 10.56 3.67 5.88
CA HIS A 106 10.16 3.47 7.28
C HIS A 106 10.27 2.00 7.72
N VAL A 107 9.70 1.07 6.96
CA VAL A 107 9.80 -0.37 7.25
C VAL A 107 11.25 -0.86 7.19
N PHE A 108 12.03 -0.41 6.20
CA PHE A 108 13.45 -0.76 6.12
C PHE A 108 14.23 -0.29 7.37
N ARG A 109 14.09 0.97 7.76
CA ARG A 109 14.76 1.58 8.92
C ARG A 109 14.37 0.88 10.23
N ALA A 110 13.11 0.52 10.37
CA ALA A 110 12.60 -0.24 11.50
C ALA A 110 13.23 -1.63 11.58
N LEU A 111 13.27 -2.37 10.46
CA LEU A 111 13.89 -3.70 10.41
C LEU A 111 15.39 -3.65 10.76
N VAL A 112 16.12 -2.64 10.26
CA VAL A 112 17.53 -2.42 10.61
C VAL A 112 17.67 -2.15 12.11
N SER A 113 16.91 -1.19 12.65
CA SER A 113 17.02 -0.76 14.06
C SER A 113 16.68 -1.88 15.04
N HIS A 114 15.75 -2.77 14.69
CA HIS A 114 15.36 -3.91 15.54
C HIS A 114 16.14 -5.20 15.29
N GLY A 115 17.06 -5.19 14.32
CA GLY A 115 17.91 -6.32 13.96
C GLY A 115 17.14 -7.49 13.32
N ILE A 116 16.09 -7.19 12.54
CA ILE A 116 15.24 -8.20 11.89
C ILE A 116 15.76 -8.46 10.47
N GLY A 117 16.80 -9.29 10.39
CA GLY A 117 17.37 -9.76 9.13
C GLY A 117 16.52 -10.84 8.44
N ASN A 118 17.03 -11.39 7.33
CA ASN A 118 16.30 -12.27 6.41
C ASN A 118 14.95 -11.68 5.99
N SER A 119 14.93 -10.38 5.71
CA SER A 119 13.73 -9.63 5.36
C SER A 119 13.82 -9.11 3.93
N ALA A 120 12.70 -8.70 3.34
CA ALA A 120 12.70 -7.96 2.09
C ALA A 120 11.77 -6.74 2.10
N VAL A 121 12.18 -5.69 1.39
CA VAL A 121 11.37 -4.52 1.07
C VAL A 121 11.55 -4.17 -0.42
N VAL A 122 10.55 -3.51 -1.00
CA VAL A 122 10.61 -2.97 -2.37
C VAL A 122 10.56 -1.45 -2.27
N ILE A 123 11.44 -0.76 -3.00
CA ILE A 123 11.58 0.70 -2.99
C ILE A 123 11.72 1.19 -4.44
N ASP A 124 10.90 2.15 -4.84
CA ASP A 124 11.06 2.84 -6.12
C ASP A 124 12.18 3.89 -6.00
N ASP A 125 13.34 3.61 -6.60
CA ASP A 125 14.46 4.55 -6.65
C ASP A 125 15.24 4.40 -7.97
N PRO A 126 14.78 5.05 -9.05
CA PRO A 126 15.46 5.02 -10.34
C PRO A 126 16.89 5.60 -10.28
N VAL A 127 17.20 6.47 -9.31
CA VAL A 127 18.53 7.07 -9.15
C VAL A 127 19.51 6.01 -8.62
N ALA A 128 19.12 5.29 -7.57
CA ALA A 128 19.94 4.22 -7.00
C ALA A 128 20.12 3.06 -8.00
N VAL A 129 19.07 2.71 -8.76
CA VAL A 129 19.18 1.73 -9.85
C VAL A 129 20.21 2.16 -10.90
N ALA A 130 20.17 3.43 -11.33
CA ALA A 130 21.11 3.95 -12.32
C ALA A 130 22.56 3.94 -11.81
N GLU A 131 22.77 4.27 -10.52
CA GLU A 131 24.09 4.21 -9.89
C GLU A 131 24.66 2.78 -9.84
N LEU A 132 23.80 1.79 -9.59
CA LEU A 132 24.18 0.38 -9.51
C LEU A 132 24.39 -0.27 -10.88
N ALA A 133 23.83 0.30 -11.97
CA ALA A 133 23.89 -0.29 -13.31
C ALA A 133 25.31 -0.56 -13.83
N ALA A 134 26.29 0.26 -13.42
CA ALA A 134 27.70 0.11 -13.82
C ALA A 134 28.53 -0.71 -12.82
N ARG A 135 27.95 -1.16 -11.69
CA ARG A 135 28.67 -1.89 -10.65
C ARG A 135 28.64 -3.39 -10.94
N PRO A 136 29.76 -4.12 -10.69
CA PRO A 136 29.75 -5.57 -10.82
C PRO A 136 28.89 -6.21 -9.72
N ILE A 137 28.27 -7.35 -10.01
CA ILE A 137 27.62 -8.17 -8.98
C ILE A 137 28.63 -8.54 -7.88
N GLY A 138 28.21 -8.47 -6.62
CA GLY A 138 29.06 -8.61 -5.45
C GLY A 138 29.79 -7.34 -5.03
N TRP A 139 29.61 -6.22 -5.76
CA TRP A 139 30.11 -4.91 -5.33
C TRP A 139 29.59 -4.57 -3.94
N ARG A 140 30.47 -4.00 -3.12
CA ARG A 140 30.15 -3.49 -1.78
C ARG A 140 30.58 -2.04 -1.66
N GLY A 141 29.74 -1.23 -1.02
CA GLY A 141 30.04 0.16 -0.68
C GLY A 141 28.83 0.90 -0.15
N SER A 142 29.04 2.15 0.23
CA SER A 142 27.96 3.07 0.61
C SER A 142 27.05 3.37 -0.58
N LEU A 143 25.75 3.29 -0.36
CA LEU A 143 24.70 3.67 -1.32
C LEU A 143 23.65 4.49 -0.60
N THR A 144 23.16 5.55 -1.26
CA THR A 144 22.00 6.33 -0.79
C THR A 144 20.75 5.97 -1.59
N PHE A 145 19.65 5.58 -0.93
CA PHE A 145 18.40 5.21 -1.61
C PHE A 145 17.12 5.53 -0.81
N GLY A 146 15.99 5.57 -1.52
CA GLY A 146 14.65 5.80 -0.99
C GLY A 146 14.40 7.22 -0.46
N GLY A 147 13.17 7.52 -0.05
CA GLY A 147 12.77 8.74 0.63
C GLY A 147 13.10 10.04 -0.12
N ARG A 148 13.06 10.01 -1.47
CA ARG A 148 13.45 11.14 -2.33
C ARG A 148 12.25 12.00 -2.75
N SER A 149 11.05 11.44 -2.72
CA SER A 149 9.86 12.06 -3.33
C SER A 149 9.34 13.25 -2.54
N ASP A 150 9.31 13.17 -1.21
CA ASP A 150 8.82 14.25 -0.36
C ASP A 150 9.51 14.24 1.02
N PRO A 151 10.32 15.27 1.34
CA PRO A 151 11.05 15.35 2.61
C PRO A 151 10.14 15.53 3.84
N ARG A 152 8.84 15.82 3.65
CA ARG A 152 7.86 15.89 4.74
C ARG A 152 7.52 14.52 5.30
N PHE A 153 7.64 13.46 4.48
CA PHE A 153 7.26 12.11 4.87
C PHE A 153 8.46 11.24 5.20
N ASP A 154 9.54 11.33 4.41
CA ASP A 154 10.72 10.50 4.63
C ASP A 154 11.99 11.17 4.10
N SER A 155 13.15 10.55 4.36
CA SER A 155 14.44 10.99 3.85
C SER A 155 15.26 9.81 3.33
N PRO A 156 16.24 10.03 2.44
CA PRO A 156 17.08 8.95 1.97
C PRO A 156 17.88 8.27 3.08
N VAL A 157 18.07 6.96 2.92
CA VAL A 157 18.97 6.17 3.77
C VAL A 157 20.32 6.11 3.08
N GLU A 158 21.40 6.33 3.82
CA GLU A 158 22.75 5.95 3.41
C GLU A 158 23.22 4.75 4.25
N CYS A 159 23.64 3.67 3.59
CA CYS A 159 24.24 2.52 4.28
C CYS A 159 25.17 1.70 3.37
N GLU A 160 26.00 0.85 4.00
CA GLU A 160 26.86 -0.10 3.30
C GLU A 160 26.04 -1.28 2.76
N VAL A 161 26.11 -1.53 1.46
CA VAL A 161 25.30 -2.53 0.79
C VAL A 161 26.15 -3.51 -0.02
N GLU A 162 25.60 -4.66 -0.35
CA GLU A 162 26.13 -5.57 -1.37
C GLU A 162 25.15 -5.70 -2.53
N LEU A 163 25.62 -5.49 -3.77
CA LEU A 163 24.82 -5.70 -4.97
C LEU A 163 24.70 -7.21 -5.26
N LEU A 164 23.48 -7.76 -5.19
CA LEU A 164 23.21 -9.17 -5.40
C LEU A 164 22.85 -9.51 -6.86
N SER A 165 22.05 -8.66 -7.50
CA SER A 165 21.59 -8.88 -8.88
C SER A 165 21.13 -7.57 -9.52
N THR A 166 21.12 -7.55 -10.85
CA THR A 166 20.45 -6.53 -11.68
C THR A 166 19.59 -7.23 -12.72
N SER A 167 18.51 -6.59 -13.17
CA SER A 167 17.61 -7.14 -14.19
C SER A 167 16.90 -6.03 -14.97
N ASP A 168 16.17 -6.41 -16.02
CA ASP A 168 15.29 -5.51 -16.76
C ASP A 168 13.89 -5.33 -16.11
N GLY A 169 13.66 -5.97 -14.96
CA GLY A 169 12.45 -5.87 -14.16
C GLY A 169 11.17 -6.45 -14.78
N ARG A 170 11.30 -7.23 -15.87
CA ARG A 170 10.14 -7.84 -16.52
C ARG A 170 9.74 -9.15 -15.86
N PHE A 171 8.44 -9.33 -15.66
CA PHE A 171 7.90 -10.59 -15.17
C PHE A 171 6.48 -10.84 -15.66
N THR A 172 6.10 -12.12 -15.69
CA THR A 172 4.72 -12.53 -15.92
C THR A 172 4.02 -12.71 -14.58
N LEU A 173 2.81 -12.18 -14.44
CA LEU A 173 1.98 -12.39 -13.24
C LEU A 173 1.77 -13.88 -13.00
N GLU A 174 1.90 -14.29 -11.74
CA GLU A 174 1.54 -15.63 -11.31
C GLU A 174 0.03 -15.78 -11.27
N ASP A 175 -0.67 -14.75 -10.79
CA ASP A 175 -2.12 -14.67 -10.85
C ASP A 175 -2.58 -13.82 -12.03
N ARG A 176 -2.87 -14.51 -13.14
CA ARG A 176 -3.38 -13.91 -14.39
C ARG A 176 -4.81 -13.39 -14.30
N HIS A 177 -5.50 -13.62 -13.18
CA HIS A 177 -6.84 -13.14 -12.90
C HIS A 177 -6.86 -12.14 -11.72
N SER A 178 -5.70 -11.59 -11.37
CA SER A 178 -5.55 -10.60 -10.31
C SER A 178 -6.07 -9.22 -10.72
N HIS A 179 -6.24 -8.34 -9.72
CA HIS A 179 -6.55 -6.94 -9.97
C HIS A 179 -5.48 -6.27 -10.85
N LEU A 180 -4.21 -6.62 -10.63
CA LEU A 180 -3.09 -6.11 -11.43
C LEU A 180 -3.22 -6.56 -12.90
N ALA A 181 -3.66 -7.79 -13.16
CA ALA A 181 -3.91 -8.27 -14.52
C ALA A 181 -4.97 -7.43 -15.25
N SER A 182 -6.01 -6.99 -14.53
CA SER A 182 -7.06 -6.12 -15.12
C SER A 182 -6.57 -4.71 -15.45
N MET A 183 -5.53 -4.21 -14.78
CA MET A 183 -4.99 -2.87 -14.96
C MET A 183 -3.84 -2.81 -15.97
N CYS A 184 -2.97 -3.83 -15.97
CA CYS A 184 -1.67 -3.80 -16.65
C CYS A 184 -1.46 -4.96 -17.62
N GLY A 185 -2.42 -5.89 -17.73
CA GLY A 185 -2.22 -7.15 -18.42
C GLY A 185 -1.34 -8.11 -17.63
N THR A 186 -0.91 -9.22 -18.25
CA THR A 186 -0.16 -10.28 -17.56
C THR A 186 1.36 -10.12 -17.61
N GLN A 187 1.87 -9.16 -18.38
CA GLN A 187 3.30 -8.85 -18.49
C GLN A 187 3.55 -7.51 -17.79
N ILE A 188 4.35 -7.53 -16.73
CA ILE A 188 4.66 -6.35 -15.93
C ILE A 188 6.11 -5.94 -16.18
N ASP A 189 6.36 -4.64 -16.19
CA ASP A 189 7.67 -4.03 -16.43
C ASP A 189 7.98 -3.02 -15.32
N MET A 190 8.81 -3.44 -14.35
CA MET A 190 9.30 -2.59 -13.24
C MET A 190 10.40 -1.61 -13.67
N GLY A 191 10.77 -1.61 -14.96
CA GLY A 191 11.99 -1.01 -15.48
C GLY A 191 13.24 -1.73 -14.96
N PRO A 192 14.45 -1.24 -15.30
CA PRO A 192 15.68 -1.69 -14.67
C PRO A 192 15.54 -1.82 -13.14
N CYS A 193 16.03 -2.93 -12.61
CA CYS A 193 15.97 -3.25 -11.18
C CYS A 193 17.34 -3.65 -10.66
N ALA A 194 17.55 -3.46 -9.36
CA ALA A 194 18.70 -3.98 -8.64
C ALA A 194 18.26 -4.56 -7.29
N VAL A 195 18.81 -5.70 -6.92
CA VAL A 195 18.65 -6.24 -5.56
C VAL A 195 19.93 -6.00 -4.79
N ILE A 196 19.82 -5.26 -3.70
CA ILE A 196 20.93 -5.03 -2.77
C ILE A 196 20.66 -5.73 -1.43
N ARG A 197 21.71 -5.92 -0.64
CA ARG A 197 21.63 -6.47 0.72
C ARG A 197 22.33 -5.58 1.73
N HIS A 198 21.64 -5.30 2.83
CA HIS A 198 22.19 -4.63 4.00
C HIS A 198 21.79 -5.40 5.27
N VAL A 199 22.74 -5.81 6.12
CA VAL A 199 22.50 -6.54 7.38
C VAL A 199 21.48 -7.70 7.30
N GLY A 200 21.50 -8.44 6.19
CA GLY A 200 20.58 -9.56 5.95
C GLY A 200 19.19 -9.17 5.42
N ILE A 201 18.93 -7.88 5.21
CA ILE A 201 17.72 -7.36 4.55
C ILE A 201 18.01 -7.19 3.06
N ARG A 202 17.12 -7.72 2.22
CA ARG A 202 17.14 -7.54 0.76
C ARG A 202 16.28 -6.33 0.41
N VAL A 203 16.81 -5.41 -0.38
CA VAL A 203 16.05 -4.28 -0.92
C VAL A 203 15.98 -4.47 -2.43
N LEU A 204 14.77 -4.66 -2.94
CA LEU A 204 14.50 -4.59 -4.37
C LEU A 204 14.30 -3.12 -4.75
N LEU A 205 15.25 -2.56 -5.48
CA LEU A 205 15.16 -1.22 -6.05
C LEU A 205 14.56 -1.31 -7.45
N THR A 206 13.47 -0.58 -7.68
CA THR A 206 12.82 -0.47 -9.00
C THR A 206 13.03 0.90 -9.60
N SER A 207 12.96 1.01 -10.93
CA SER A 207 12.97 2.31 -11.63
C SER A 207 11.59 2.75 -12.13
N ARG A 208 10.59 1.88 -12.00
CA ARG A 208 9.17 2.19 -12.18
C ARG A 208 8.36 1.69 -11.01
N LYS A 209 7.51 2.56 -10.48
CA LYS A 209 6.54 2.27 -9.42
C LYS A 209 5.70 1.05 -9.80
N THR A 210 5.87 -0.03 -9.04
CA THR A 210 5.14 -1.28 -9.27
C THR A 210 4.51 -1.74 -7.97
N PRO A 211 3.17 -1.82 -7.89
CA PRO A 211 2.50 -2.22 -6.67
C PRO A 211 2.74 -3.72 -6.37
N PRO A 212 2.91 -4.10 -5.08
CA PRO A 212 3.19 -5.47 -4.67
C PRO A 212 1.90 -6.30 -4.64
N PHE A 213 1.31 -6.54 -5.80
CA PHE A 213 0.04 -7.28 -5.94
C PHE A 213 0.23 -8.71 -6.46
N ASP A 214 1.48 -9.13 -6.71
CA ASP A 214 1.82 -10.46 -7.20
C ASP A 214 3.24 -10.85 -6.72
N LEU A 215 3.43 -12.10 -6.29
CA LEU A 215 4.72 -12.58 -5.77
C LEU A 215 5.78 -12.71 -6.86
N GLY A 216 5.38 -12.76 -8.13
CA GLY A 216 6.27 -12.69 -9.29
C GLY A 216 7.15 -11.44 -9.28
N GLN A 217 6.72 -10.36 -8.62
CA GLN A 217 7.52 -9.16 -8.41
C GLN A 217 8.84 -9.47 -7.70
N LEU A 218 8.80 -10.28 -6.64
CA LEU A 218 9.98 -10.66 -5.87
C LEU A 218 10.71 -11.85 -6.50
N ARG A 219 9.96 -12.88 -6.92
CA ARG A 219 10.56 -14.12 -7.45
C ARG A 219 11.32 -13.91 -8.75
N SER A 220 10.84 -13.03 -9.63
CA SER A 220 11.56 -12.66 -10.85
C SER A 220 12.93 -12.04 -10.59
N GLN A 221 13.15 -11.52 -9.39
CA GLN A 221 14.39 -10.87 -8.96
C GLN A 221 15.27 -11.79 -8.10
N GLY A 222 14.90 -13.08 -7.99
CA GLY A 222 15.60 -14.08 -7.19
C GLY A 222 15.32 -14.01 -5.69
N ILE A 223 14.31 -13.24 -5.26
CA ILE A 223 13.87 -13.18 -3.87
C ILE A 223 12.71 -14.18 -3.71
N ILE A 224 12.90 -15.21 -2.88
CA ILE A 224 11.85 -16.22 -2.60
C ILE A 224 11.06 -15.79 -1.36
N PRO A 225 9.81 -15.28 -1.51
CA PRO A 225 9.06 -14.69 -0.40
C PRO A 225 8.85 -15.62 0.79
N GLU A 226 8.57 -16.90 0.53
CA GLU A 226 8.31 -17.93 1.55
C GLU A 226 9.52 -18.24 2.42
N SER A 227 10.73 -17.92 1.94
CA SER A 227 11.96 -18.17 2.69
C SER A 227 12.34 -17.02 3.63
N LEU A 228 11.60 -15.91 3.58
CA LEU A 228 11.89 -14.71 4.36
C LEU A 228 11.26 -14.79 5.75
N SER A 229 11.88 -14.11 6.70
CA SER A 229 11.32 -13.91 8.03
C SER A 229 10.23 -12.82 8.01
N VAL A 230 10.51 -11.70 7.34
CA VAL A 230 9.60 -10.55 7.24
C VAL A 230 9.59 -9.97 5.83
N ILE A 231 8.42 -9.51 5.38
CA ILE A 231 8.26 -8.80 4.12
C ILE A 231 7.55 -7.47 4.38
N GLY A 232 8.16 -6.36 3.97
CA GLY A 232 7.50 -5.06 3.92
C GLY A 232 6.67 -4.94 2.65
N VAL A 233 5.37 -4.64 2.81
CA VAL A 233 4.40 -4.62 1.71
C VAL A 233 3.75 -3.23 1.62
N LYS A 234 4.07 -2.49 0.55
CA LYS A 234 3.56 -1.15 0.27
C LYS A 234 2.20 -1.17 -0.42
N ALA A 235 1.16 -1.48 0.35
CA ALA A 235 -0.20 -1.63 -0.15
C ALA A 235 -1.26 -1.39 0.93
N ALA A 236 -2.50 -1.17 0.52
CA ALA A 236 -3.67 -1.28 1.39
C ALA A 236 -4.23 -2.71 1.38
N VAL A 237 -5.24 -3.00 0.55
CA VAL A 237 -5.93 -4.30 0.57
C VAL A 237 -5.54 -5.26 -0.56
N ALA A 238 -5.09 -4.72 -1.71
CA ALA A 238 -4.93 -5.51 -2.94
C ALA A 238 -3.80 -6.55 -2.88
N HIS A 239 -2.82 -6.39 -1.97
CA HIS A 239 -1.74 -7.36 -1.76
C HIS A 239 -2.23 -8.70 -1.19
N ARG A 240 -3.33 -8.71 -0.43
CA ARG A 240 -3.79 -9.87 0.35
C ARG A 240 -3.92 -11.14 -0.47
N ARG A 241 -4.44 -11.03 -1.70
CA ARG A 241 -4.62 -12.16 -2.60
C ARG A 241 -3.31 -12.88 -2.93
N ALA A 242 -2.20 -12.16 -3.01
CA ALA A 242 -0.88 -12.71 -3.28
C ALA A 242 -0.13 -13.11 -2.00
N TYR A 243 -0.24 -12.32 -0.93
CA TYR A 243 0.59 -12.48 0.27
C TYR A 243 -0.06 -13.34 1.38
N ASP A 244 -1.38 -13.24 1.59
CA ASP A 244 -2.07 -14.00 2.66
C ASP A 244 -1.83 -15.52 2.56
N PRO A 245 -1.78 -16.15 1.37
CA PRO A 245 -1.51 -17.59 1.25
C PRO A 245 -0.13 -18.02 1.76
N ILE A 246 0.85 -17.12 1.80
CA ILE A 246 2.23 -17.44 2.20
C ILE A 246 2.59 -16.93 3.60
N THR A 247 1.91 -15.91 4.11
CA THR A 247 2.25 -15.29 5.40
C THR A 247 1.59 -16.01 6.58
N LYS A 248 2.31 -16.12 7.69
CA LYS A 248 1.75 -16.61 8.96
C LYS A 248 1.02 -15.53 9.74
N HIS A 249 1.53 -14.31 9.69
CA HIS A 249 0.94 -13.13 10.32
C HIS A 249 1.05 -11.95 9.37
N SER A 250 0.11 -11.01 9.50
CA SER A 250 0.10 -9.76 8.75
C SER A 250 -0.30 -8.62 9.69
N HIS A 251 0.56 -7.61 9.76
CA HIS A 251 0.34 -6.43 10.60
C HIS A 251 0.27 -5.18 9.71
N THR A 252 -0.90 -4.57 9.63
CA THR A 252 -1.03 -3.24 9.03
C THR A 252 -0.56 -2.18 10.04
N VAL A 253 0.34 -1.31 9.61
CA VAL A 253 0.96 -0.30 10.46
C VAL A 253 0.66 1.11 10.00
N ASN A 254 0.66 2.05 10.94
CA ASN A 254 0.62 3.46 10.66
C ASN A 254 2.05 4.03 10.61
N THR A 255 2.40 4.60 9.46
CA THR A 255 3.63 5.39 9.23
C THR A 255 3.24 6.70 8.53
N LEU A 256 4.19 7.64 8.41
CA LEU A 256 3.97 8.86 7.64
C LEU A 256 3.86 8.53 6.15
N GLY A 257 3.12 9.34 5.41
CA GLY A 257 3.01 9.23 3.95
C GLY A 257 1.69 9.77 3.40
N PRO A 258 1.63 10.00 2.08
CA PRO A 258 0.48 10.62 1.42
C PRO A 258 -0.77 9.74 1.43
N CYS A 259 -0.61 8.42 1.61
CA CYS A 259 -1.72 7.47 1.72
C CYS A 259 -1.98 7.00 3.15
N THR A 260 -1.56 7.77 4.16
CA THR A 260 -1.69 7.39 5.57
C THR A 260 -3.15 7.16 5.96
N SER A 261 -3.38 6.19 6.85
CA SER A 261 -4.71 5.94 7.43
C SER A 261 -5.12 7.00 8.45
N ASP A 262 -4.17 7.80 8.97
CA ASP A 262 -4.50 8.94 9.83
C ASP A 262 -4.76 10.21 9.00
N LEU A 263 -5.95 10.31 8.43
CA LEU A 263 -6.34 11.42 7.55
C LEU A 263 -6.17 12.82 8.20
N ARG A 264 -6.20 12.91 9.54
CA ARG A 264 -6.02 14.18 10.27
C ARG A 264 -4.61 14.76 10.14
N SER A 265 -3.64 13.94 9.75
CA SER A 265 -2.26 14.36 9.50
C SER A 265 -2.03 14.96 8.11
N LEU A 266 -3.01 14.83 7.20
CA LEU A 266 -2.90 15.33 5.84
C LEU A 266 -3.29 16.82 5.76
N PRO A 267 -2.61 17.62 4.94
CA PRO A 267 -2.83 19.07 4.85
C PRO A 267 -3.98 19.42 3.90
N PHE A 268 -5.22 19.03 4.23
CA PHE A 268 -6.40 19.39 3.42
C PHE A 268 -6.71 20.89 3.47
N GLU A 269 -6.91 21.52 2.31
CA GLU A 269 -7.23 22.94 2.15
C GLU A 269 -8.55 23.18 1.39
N GLN A 270 -8.85 22.34 0.40
CA GLN A 270 -9.97 22.53 -0.55
C GLN A 270 -11.22 21.70 -0.21
N ILE A 271 -11.13 20.80 0.78
CA ILE A 271 -12.23 19.94 1.17
C ILE A 271 -13.42 20.72 1.76
N ARG A 272 -14.65 20.28 1.47
CA ARG A 272 -15.85 20.84 2.09
C ARG A 272 -15.93 20.46 3.57
N ARG A 273 -15.97 21.46 4.45
CA ARG A 273 -16.06 21.30 5.90
C ARG A 273 -17.45 21.70 6.43
N PRO A 274 -17.92 21.12 7.56
CA PRO A 274 -17.25 20.11 8.37
C PRO A 274 -17.24 18.72 7.71
N ILE A 275 -16.17 17.95 7.91
CA ILE A 275 -16.07 16.56 7.46
C ILE A 275 -15.37 15.66 8.49
N PHE A 276 -15.98 14.52 8.81
CA PHE A 276 -15.34 13.50 9.64
C PHE A 276 -14.24 12.79 8.85
N PRO A 277 -13.05 12.49 9.42
CA PRO A 277 -12.64 12.66 10.82
C PRO A 277 -11.90 13.99 11.12
N LEU A 278 -11.79 14.90 10.15
CA LEU A 278 -11.04 16.16 10.29
C LEU A 278 -11.72 17.13 11.25
N ASP A 279 -13.05 17.15 11.21
CA ASP A 279 -13.91 17.98 12.03
C ASP A 279 -14.79 17.11 12.92
N ARG A 280 -15.02 17.57 14.16
CA ARG A 280 -16.08 16.99 14.99
C ARG A 280 -17.41 17.62 14.57
N PRO A 281 -18.47 16.82 14.32
CA PRO A 281 -19.79 17.36 13.99
C PRO A 281 -20.39 18.16 15.15
#